data_AF-A0A920U305-F1
#
_entry.id   AF-A0A920U305-F1
#
_cell.length_a   1.000
_cell.length_b   1.000
_cell.length_c   1.000
_cell.angle_alpha   90.00
_cell.angle_beta   90.00
_cell.angle_gamma   90.00
#
_symmetry.space_group_name_H-M   'P 1'
#
loop_
_entity.id
_entity.type
_entity.pdbx_description
1 polymer ?
#
loop_
_entity_poly.entity_id
_entity_poly.type
_entity_poly.pdbx_seq_one_letter_code
_entity_poly.pdbx_strand_id
1 'polypeptide(L)'
;MIYHIPGRTAVSVTLDTIAELRERSPCFVGMKHAVNDLGFVSECLAVTGDDFRIFVGLEELSFPMMAVGACGLMNAVGNLARNRCPRCARPCGATISMRDVLSTSVCWKSIKRCSLTPTRSP
;
A
#
# COMPACT_ATOMS: atom_id res chain seq x y z
N MET A 1 -2.55 -7.81 -11.53
CA MET A 1 -2.24 -6.65 -10.67
C MET A 1 -0.89 -6.08 -11.09
N ILE A 2 -0.77 -4.76 -11.24
CA ILE A 2 0.51 -4.09 -11.58
C ILE A 2 1.25 -3.62 -10.33
N TYR A 3 2.58 -3.50 -10.38
CA TYR A 3 3.37 -2.94 -9.30
C TYR A 3 4.04 -1.63 -9.74
N HIS A 4 3.58 -0.51 -9.20
CA HIS A 4 4.10 0.82 -9.50
C HIS A 4 5.18 1.23 -8.49
N ILE A 5 6.44 1.19 -8.94
CA ILE A 5 7.62 1.57 -8.16
C ILE A 5 8.72 2.23 -9.04
N PRO A 6 8.46 3.42 -9.62
CA PRO A 6 9.41 4.17 -10.45
C PRO A 6 10.80 4.34 -9.83
N GLY A 7 10.90 4.46 -8.50
CA GLY A 7 12.20 4.52 -7.81
C GLY A 7 13.10 3.28 -8.01
N ARG A 8 12.55 2.16 -8.50
CA ARG A 8 13.29 0.92 -8.82
C ARG A 8 13.25 0.56 -10.31
N THR A 9 12.21 0.97 -11.02
CA THR A 9 12.01 0.65 -12.45
C THR A 9 12.48 1.75 -13.39
N ALA A 10 12.73 2.97 -12.89
CA ALA A 10 12.95 4.18 -13.69
C ALA A 10 11.82 4.51 -14.68
N VAL A 11 10.66 3.85 -14.53
CA VAL A 11 9.48 4.02 -15.39
C VAL A 11 8.26 4.20 -14.51
N SER A 12 7.51 5.27 -14.78
CA SER A 12 6.24 5.59 -14.12
C SER A 12 5.07 5.08 -14.96
N VAL A 13 4.02 4.62 -14.29
CA VAL A 13 2.75 4.24 -14.94
C VAL A 13 1.82 5.44 -14.88
N THR A 14 1.26 5.84 -16.02
CA THR A 14 0.29 6.95 -16.09
C THR A 14 -1.14 6.47 -15.84
N LEU A 15 -2.03 7.39 -15.48
CA LEU A 15 -3.45 7.09 -15.32
C LEU A 15 -4.08 6.58 -16.63
N ASP A 16 -3.73 7.19 -17.76
CA ASP A 16 -4.18 6.74 -19.09
C ASP A 16 -3.79 5.29 -19.36
N THR A 17 -2.57 4.90 -18.97
CA THR A 17 -2.11 3.51 -19.09
C THR A 17 -2.96 2.56 -18.24
N ILE A 18 -3.33 2.96 -17.02
CA ILE A 18 -4.18 2.15 -16.14
C ILE A 18 -5.58 2.00 -16.73
N ALA A 19 -6.16 3.08 -17.26
CA ALA A 19 -7.47 3.07 -17.89
C ALA A 19 -7.47 2.13 -19.12
N GLU A 20 -6.49 2.28 -20.01
CA GLU A 20 -6.35 1.41 -21.19
C GLU A 20 -6.18 -0.07 -20.78
N LEU A 21 -5.35 -0.35 -19.79
CA LEU A 21 -5.15 -1.72 -19.30
C LEU A 21 -6.42 -2.32 -18.70
N ARG A 22 -7.23 -1.48 -18.02
CA ARG A 22 -8.51 -1.90 -17.44
C ARG A 22 -9.54 -2.23 -18.52
N GLU A 23 -9.62 -1.42 -19.57
CA GLU A 23 -10.50 -1.67 -20.71
C GLU A 23 -10.09 -2.92 -21.49
N ARG A 24 -8.79 -3.13 -21.70
CA ARG A 24 -8.27 -4.22 -22.53
C ARG A 24 -8.20 -5.57 -21.81
N SER A 25 -8.13 -5.59 -20.49
CA SER A 25 -7.96 -6.83 -19.72
C SER A 25 -8.91 -6.93 -18.52
N PRO A 26 -9.90 -7.84 -18.55
CA PRO A 26 -10.79 -8.05 -17.40
C PRO A 26 -10.04 -8.63 -16.19
N CYS A 27 -8.89 -9.28 -16.42
CA CYS A 27 -8.01 -9.81 -15.36
C CYS A 27 -7.20 -8.73 -14.64
N PHE A 28 -7.21 -7.48 -15.13
CA PHE A 28 -6.55 -6.37 -14.48
C PHE A 28 -7.42 -5.82 -13.35
N VAL A 29 -7.18 -6.35 -12.14
CA VAL A 29 -8.02 -6.13 -10.94
C VAL A 29 -7.43 -5.19 -9.89
N GLY A 30 -6.24 -4.63 -10.11
CA GLY A 30 -5.61 -3.77 -9.10
C GLY A 30 -4.17 -3.37 -9.35
N MET A 31 -3.65 -2.58 -8.42
CA MET A 31 -2.29 -2.03 -8.40
C MET A 31 -1.69 -2.08 -6.99
N LYS A 32 -0.39 -2.39 -6.89
CA LYS A 32 0.43 -2.05 -5.72
C LYS A 32 1.13 -0.72 -5.98
N HIS A 33 0.90 0.30 -5.15
CA HIS A 33 1.48 1.63 -5.30
C HIS A 33 2.55 1.86 -4.22
N ALA A 34 3.79 2.08 -4.64
CA ALA A 34 4.94 2.30 -3.76
C ALA A 34 5.68 3.61 -4.09
N VAL A 35 4.91 4.68 -4.29
CA VAL A 35 5.41 6.04 -4.55
C VAL A 35 4.76 6.98 -3.54
N ASN A 36 5.46 8.07 -3.21
CA ASN A 36 4.92 9.10 -2.33
C ASN A 36 3.95 10.05 -3.07
N ASP A 37 2.90 9.51 -3.70
CA ASP A 37 1.95 10.27 -4.50
C ASP A 37 0.51 9.84 -4.20
N LEU A 38 -0.13 10.55 -3.27
CA LEU A 38 -1.51 10.30 -2.86
C LEU A 38 -2.53 10.84 -3.89
N GLY A 39 -2.16 11.86 -4.66
CA GLY A 39 -3.01 12.44 -5.70
C GLY A 39 -3.30 11.41 -6.78
N PHE A 40 -2.24 10.75 -7.26
CA PHE A 40 -2.34 9.65 -8.23
C PHE A 40 -3.28 8.54 -7.77
N VAL A 41 -3.20 8.14 -6.49
CA VAL A 41 -4.08 7.09 -5.92
C VAL A 41 -5.54 7.52 -5.93
N SER A 42 -5.81 8.77 -5.56
CA SER A 42 -7.16 9.32 -5.47
C SER A 42 -7.80 9.42 -6.86
N GLU A 43 -7.05 9.91 -7.84
CA GLU A 43 -7.49 9.98 -9.24
C GLU A 43 -7.65 8.58 -9.84
N CYS A 44 -6.74 7.65 -9.54
CA CYS A 44 -6.83 6.28 -10.01
C CYS A 44 -8.10 5.59 -9.51
N LEU A 45 -8.47 5.73 -8.23
CA LEU A 45 -9.72 5.19 -7.70
C LEU A 45 -10.95 5.84 -8.36
N ALA A 46 -10.92 7.15 -8.61
CA ALA A 46 -11.99 7.86 -9.29
C ALA A 46 -12.22 7.38 -10.74
N VAL A 47 -11.14 7.08 -11.47
CA VAL A 47 -11.19 6.60 -12.86
C VAL A 47 -11.55 5.12 -12.96
N THR A 48 -11.03 4.29 -12.06
CA THR A 48 -11.15 2.82 -12.16
C THR A 48 -12.36 2.22 -11.44
N GLY A 49 -12.98 2.99 -10.52
CA GLY A 49 -14.17 2.59 -9.78
C GLY A 49 -13.91 1.58 -8.65
N ASP A 50 -14.99 1.15 -8.00
CA ASP A 50 -14.96 0.36 -6.75
C ASP A 50 -14.37 -1.05 -6.90
N ASP A 51 -14.32 -1.59 -8.12
CA ASP A 51 -13.79 -2.93 -8.39
C ASP A 51 -12.25 -2.97 -8.39
N PHE A 52 -11.59 -1.81 -8.50
CA PHE A 52 -10.15 -1.72 -8.63
C PHE A 52 -9.46 -1.66 -7.27
N ARG A 53 -8.60 -2.66 -7.00
CA ARG A 53 -7.97 -2.81 -5.69
C ARG A 53 -6.59 -2.17 -5.66
N ILE A 54 -6.43 -1.10 -4.90
CA ILE A 54 -5.12 -0.47 -4.67
C ILE A 54 -4.53 -0.95 -3.35
N PHE A 55 -3.30 -1.46 -3.39
CA PHE A 55 -2.53 -1.87 -2.23
C PHE A 55 -1.37 -0.91 -1.97
N VAL A 56 -1.20 -0.56 -0.70
CA VAL A 56 -0.12 0.32 -0.25
C VAL A 56 1.19 -0.47 -0.19
N GLY A 57 2.24 0.06 -0.80
CA GLY A 57 3.59 -0.51 -0.76
C GLY A 57 4.61 0.29 0.06
N LEU A 58 4.20 1.43 0.65
CA LEU A 58 5.02 2.25 1.54
C LEU A 58 4.39 2.36 2.94
N GLU A 59 5.18 2.10 3.96
CA GLU A 59 4.73 2.15 5.35
C GLU A 59 4.31 3.57 5.78
N GLU A 60 5.00 4.62 5.32
CA GLU A 60 4.66 6.00 5.67
C GLU A 60 3.29 6.44 5.12
N LEU A 61 2.90 5.94 3.95
CA LEU A 61 1.63 6.26 3.30
C LEU A 61 0.48 5.31 3.65
N SER A 62 0.73 4.36 4.55
CA SER A 62 -0.25 3.37 4.97
C SER A 62 -1.53 4.00 5.52
N PHE A 63 -1.43 5.08 6.29
CA PHE A 63 -2.61 5.78 6.80
C PHE A 63 -3.36 6.58 5.73
N PRO A 64 -2.74 7.55 5.04
CA PRO A 64 -3.46 8.40 4.09
C PRO A 64 -4.05 7.61 2.92
N MET A 65 -3.35 6.60 2.39
CA MET A 65 -3.89 5.79 1.30
C MET A 65 -5.10 4.94 1.74
N MET A 66 -5.08 4.39 2.95
CA MET A 66 -6.25 3.67 3.48
C MET A 66 -7.43 4.62 3.67
N ALA A 67 -7.20 5.83 4.17
CA ALA A 67 -8.25 6.84 4.35
C ALA A 67 -8.91 7.27 3.03
N VAL A 68 -8.14 7.28 1.93
CA VAL A 68 -8.63 7.58 0.58
C VAL A 68 -9.42 6.42 -0.04
N GLY A 69 -9.29 5.20 0.47
CA GLY A 69 -10.02 4.02 -0.04
C GLY A 69 -9.15 2.87 -0.53
N ALA A 70 -7.83 2.87 -0.22
CA ALA A 70 -7.00 1.71 -0.51
C ALA A 70 -7.50 0.45 0.19
N CYS A 71 -7.26 -0.70 -0.45
CA CYS A 71 -7.78 -1.99 -0.06
C CYS A 71 -7.02 -2.61 1.12
N GLY A 72 -5.71 -2.37 1.18
CA GLY A 72 -4.83 -2.98 2.18
C GLY A 72 -3.36 -2.68 1.98
N LEU A 73 -2.52 -3.40 2.73
CA LEU A 73 -1.08 -3.17 2.84
C LEU A 73 -0.31 -4.37 2.29
N MET A 74 0.69 -4.14 1.45
CA MET A 74 1.63 -5.13 0.94
C MET A 74 3.07 -4.72 1.26
N ASN A 75 3.37 -4.76 2.56
CA ASN A 75 4.60 -4.24 3.14
C ASN A 75 5.48 -5.36 3.73
N ALA A 76 6.79 -5.18 3.71
CA ALA A 76 7.75 -6.18 4.21
C ALA A 76 7.58 -6.42 5.72
N VAL A 77 7.10 -5.42 6.45
CA VAL A 77 6.74 -5.49 7.88
C VAL A 77 5.77 -6.65 8.18
N GLY A 78 4.90 -7.02 7.24
CA GLY A 78 3.97 -8.14 7.40
C GLY A 78 4.66 -9.48 7.68
N ASN A 79 5.90 -9.66 7.20
CA ASN A 79 6.67 -10.89 7.41
C ASN A 79 7.19 -11.00 8.85
N LEU A 80 7.54 -9.86 9.47
CA LEU A 80 8.14 -9.82 10.81
C LEU A 80 7.09 -9.70 11.91
N ALA A 81 5.97 -9.03 11.61
CA ALA A 81 5.03 -8.58 12.61
C ALA A 81 3.58 -8.78 12.17
N ARG A 82 3.26 -9.97 11.63
CA ARG A 82 1.91 -10.35 11.18
C ARG A 82 0.83 -10.04 12.22
N ASN A 83 1.10 -10.31 13.50
CA ASN A 83 0.15 -10.09 14.60
C ASN A 83 0.00 -8.62 15.00
N ARG A 84 0.95 -7.76 14.63
CA ARG A 84 0.93 -6.31 14.92
C ARG A 84 0.42 -5.46 13.74
N CYS A 85 0.25 -6.08 12.57
CA CYS A 85 -0.41 -5.47 11.42
C CYS A 85 -1.69 -6.26 11.08
N PRO A 86 -2.74 -6.18 11.91
CA PRO A 86 -3.99 -6.93 11.68
C PRO A 86 -4.68 -6.55 10.36
N ARG A 87 -4.37 -5.37 9.80
CA ARG A 87 -4.94 -4.86 8.55
C ARG A 87 -4.37 -5.55 7.30
N CYS A 88 -3.21 -6.23 7.37
CA CYS A 88 -2.70 -7.04 6.25
C CYS A 88 -3.62 -8.22 5.87
N ALA A 89 -4.60 -8.57 6.72
CA ALA A 89 -5.46 -9.75 6.55
C ALA A 89 -6.97 -9.43 6.47
N ARG A 90 -7.39 -8.16 6.44
CA ARG A 90 -8.81 -7.79 6.37
C ARG A 90 -9.28 -7.50 4.93
N PRO A 91 -10.55 -7.79 4.60
CA PRO A 91 -11.11 -7.51 3.28
C PRO A 91 -11.24 -6.01 2.99
N CYS A 92 -11.15 -5.67 1.71
CA CYS A 92 -11.44 -4.34 1.14
C CYS A 92 -12.75 -3.78 1.69
N GLY A 93 -12.76 -2.51 2.16
CA GLY A 93 -13.99 -1.82 2.57
C GLY A 93 -14.38 -1.91 4.05
N ALA A 94 -13.58 -2.56 4.91
CA ALA A 94 -13.84 -2.53 6.35
C ALA A 94 -13.62 -1.13 6.95
N THR A 95 -14.43 -0.72 7.94
CA THR A 95 -14.27 0.59 8.63
C THR A 95 -12.86 0.75 9.21
N ILE A 96 -12.25 1.91 9.01
CA ILE A 96 -10.92 2.24 9.55
C ILE A 96 -11.08 2.78 10.96
N SER A 97 -10.47 2.13 11.95
CA SER A 97 -10.38 2.64 13.31
C SER A 97 -9.02 3.30 13.55
N MET A 98 -9.00 4.41 14.29
CA MET A 98 -7.78 5.09 14.75
C MET A 98 -6.79 4.12 15.46
N ARG A 99 -7.28 3.04 16.08
CA ARG A 99 -6.44 2.02 16.74
C ARG A 99 -5.66 1.16 15.73
N ASP A 100 -6.28 0.84 14.59
CA ASP A 100 -5.62 0.08 13.52
C ASP A 100 -4.46 0.89 12.92
N VAL A 101 -4.66 2.21 12.82
CA VAL A 101 -3.70 3.20 12.30
C VAL A 101 -2.49 3.35 13.22
N LEU A 102 -2.73 3.50 14.52
CA LEU A 102 -1.64 3.60 15.50
C LEU A 102 -0.84 2.30 15.55
N SER A 103 -1.47 1.13 15.38
CA SER A 103 -0.76 -0.15 15.35
C SER A 103 0.28 -0.23 14.23
N THR A 104 -0.04 0.23 13.02
CA THR A 104 0.91 0.25 11.88
C THR A 104 2.02 1.28 12.08
N SER A 105 1.70 2.50 12.51
CA SER A 105 2.72 3.53 12.79
C SER A 105 3.63 3.16 13.97
N VAL A 106 3.09 2.52 15.02
CA VAL A 106 3.86 2.00 16.16
C VAL A 106 4.71 0.81 15.74
N CYS A 107 4.17 -0.12 14.93
CA CYS A 107 4.94 -1.23 14.39
C CYS A 107 6.14 -0.73 13.57
N TRP A 108 5.94 0.30 12.73
CA TRP A 108 7.02 0.94 11.98
C TRP A 108 8.06 1.60 12.89
N LYS A 109 7.62 2.37 13.90
CA LYS A 109 8.53 2.99 14.87
C LYS A 109 9.32 1.95 15.66
N SER A 110 8.72 0.82 16.02
CA SER A 110 9.41 -0.30 16.67
C SER A 110 10.39 -1.00 15.73
N ILE A 111 10.07 -1.18 14.45
CA ILE A 111 10.96 -1.81 13.47
C ILE A 111 12.15 -0.91 13.13
N LYS A 112 11.94 0.40 12.90
CA LYS A 112 13.07 1.34 12.74
C LYS A 112 13.98 1.35 13.97
N ARG A 113 13.40 1.19 15.17
CA ARG A 113 14.18 1.09 16.42
C ARG A 113 15.01 -0.20 16.48
N CYS A 114 14.51 -1.33 15.95
CA CYS A 114 15.27 -2.57 15.79
C CYS A 114 16.36 -2.50 14.72
N SER A 115 16.16 -1.76 13.61
CA SER A 115 17.21 -1.57 12.60
C SER A 115 18.31 -0.59 13.02
N LEU A 116 18.12 0.13 14.12
CA LEU A 116 19.10 1.08 14.69
C LEU A 116 19.90 0.48 15.86
N THR A 117 19.55 -0.71 16.36
CA THR A 117 20.43 -1.44 17.26
C THR A 117 21.55 -2.07 16.43
N PRO A 118 22.84 -1.74 16.67
CA PRO A 118 23.93 -2.40 15.98
C PRO A 118 23.83 -3.89 16.28
N THR A 119 23.81 -4.70 15.23
CA THR A 119 23.96 -6.14 15.34
C THR A 119 25.28 -6.39 16.06
N ARG A 120 25.23 -6.72 17.36
CA ARG A 120 26.34 -7.42 18.01
C ARG A 120 26.43 -8.77 17.34
N SER A 121 27.29 -8.87 16.34
CA SER A 121 27.80 -10.16 15.87
C SER A 121 28.49 -10.87 17.03
N PRO A 122 28.34 -12.20 17.15
CA PRO A 122 29.01 -13.00 18.18
C PRO A 122 30.54 -12.94 18.05
#